data_AF-A0A645ITD8-F1
#
_entry.id   AF-A0A645ITD8-F1
#
_cell.length_a   1.000
_cell.length_b   1.000
_cell.length_c   1.000
_cell.angle_alpha   90.00
_cell.angle_beta   90.00
_cell.angle_gamma   90.00
#
_symmetry.space_group_name_H-M   'P 1'
#
loop_
_entity.id
_entity.type
_entity.pdbx_description
1 polymer ?
#
loop_
_entity_poly.entity_id
_entity_poly.type
_entity_poly.pdbx_seq_one_letter_code
_entity_poly.pdbx_strand_id
1 'polypeptide(L)'
;MKANPDKPSSHAYYRDSDGFLVLNHVVPASEIADIYGGLWKIEETFKVTKTGMLSLRPVFHSRQDRIRAHFLICFISLVLERLLELQLGWKYSAKSIQQSLSRFNAVQLANSNIYQVAYYDVIVDSILKTLDIDISRKFLQQSDIRRILGQTKKKDYED
;
A
#
# COMPACT_ATOMS: atom_id res chain seq x y z
N MET A 1 -20.22 -1.71 24.61
CA MET A 1 -19.09 -2.46 25.20
C MET A 1 -19.13 -2.31 26.71
N LYS A 2 -19.22 -3.41 27.46
CA LYS A 2 -19.08 -3.36 28.92
C LYS A 2 -17.59 -3.39 29.25
N ALA A 3 -17.11 -2.36 29.96
CA ALA A 3 -15.77 -2.36 30.54
C ALA A 3 -15.62 -3.58 31.45
N ASN A 4 -14.44 -4.20 31.44
CA ASN A 4 -14.17 -5.31 32.33
C ASN A 4 -14.18 -4.79 33.79
N PRO A 5 -15.09 -5.26 34.66
CA PRO A 5 -15.29 -4.70 35.99
C PRO A 5 -14.07 -4.85 36.91
N ASP A 6 -13.17 -5.77 36.62
CA ASP A 6 -12.06 -6.10 37.53
C ASP A 6 -10.80 -5.26 37.31
N LYS A 7 -10.67 -4.47 36.23
CA LYS A 7 -9.34 -4.02 35.77
C LYS A 7 -9.29 -2.61 35.10
N PRO A 8 -8.14 -1.93 35.12
CA PRO A 8 -8.02 -0.50 34.85
C PRO A 8 -8.26 -0.10 33.39
N SER A 9 -9.02 0.98 33.19
CA SER A 9 -9.36 1.59 31.89
C SER A 9 -8.19 2.29 31.17
N SER A 10 -6.97 2.25 31.72
CA SER A 10 -5.86 3.06 31.23
C SER A 10 -5.18 2.49 29.97
N HIS A 11 -5.30 1.19 29.70
CA HIS A 11 -4.72 0.53 28.54
C HIS A 11 -5.77 -0.30 27.81
N ALA A 12 -5.62 -0.49 26.49
CA ALA A 12 -6.52 -1.31 25.68
C ALA A 12 -6.46 -2.82 26.01
N TYR A 13 -5.31 -3.27 26.51
CA TYR A 13 -5.03 -4.65 26.91
C TYR A 13 -4.01 -4.69 28.06
N TYR A 14 -3.94 -5.80 28.78
CA TYR A 14 -2.92 -6.06 29.81
C TYR A 14 -2.46 -7.53 29.75
N ARG A 15 -1.34 -7.86 30.40
CA ARG A 15 -0.93 -9.26 30.60
C ARG A 15 -1.44 -9.78 31.93
N ASP A 16 -2.07 -10.95 31.91
CA ASP A 16 -2.46 -11.64 33.14
C ASP A 16 -1.27 -12.35 33.81
N SER A 17 -1.47 -12.87 35.03
CA SER A 17 -0.45 -13.62 35.78
C SER A 17 0.14 -14.80 34.99
N ASP A 18 -0.67 -15.41 34.12
CA ASP A 18 -0.28 -16.54 33.27
C ASP A 18 0.40 -16.09 31.96
N GLY A 19 0.59 -14.78 31.76
CA GLY A 19 1.28 -14.20 30.61
C GLY A 19 0.41 -13.97 29.37
N PHE A 20 -0.87 -14.34 29.41
CA PHE A 20 -1.84 -14.10 28.32
C PHE A 20 -2.19 -12.62 28.18
N LEU A 21 -2.40 -12.18 26.94
CA LEU A 21 -2.94 -10.85 26.65
C LEU A 21 -4.46 -10.87 26.82
N VAL A 22 -4.98 -10.00 27.68
CA VAL A 22 -6.41 -9.90 27.97
C VAL A 22 -6.91 -8.49 27.66
N LEU A 23 -8.05 -8.41 26.99
CA LEU A 23 -8.69 -7.15 26.62
C LEU A 23 -9.32 -6.47 27.84
N ASN A 24 -9.34 -5.14 27.82
CA ASN A 24 -9.95 -4.34 28.88
C ASN A 24 -11.50 -4.33 28.87
N HIS A 25 -12.11 -5.06 27.94
CA HIS A 25 -13.56 -5.19 27.77
C HIS A 25 -13.91 -6.63 27.40
N VAL A 26 -15.14 -7.02 27.71
CA VAL A 26 -15.63 -8.38 27.43
C VAL A 26 -16.09 -8.46 25.98
N VAL A 27 -15.50 -9.40 25.22
CA VAL A 27 -15.86 -9.74 23.83
C VAL A 27 -16.20 -11.22 23.72
N PRO A 28 -17.11 -11.61 22.81
CA PRO A 28 -17.39 -13.02 22.52
C PRO A 28 -16.16 -13.69 21.90
N ALA A 29 -16.06 -15.02 22.08
CA ALA A 29 -14.93 -15.80 21.58
C ALA A 29 -14.74 -15.72 20.05
N SER A 30 -15.82 -15.52 19.28
CA SER A 30 -15.75 -15.30 17.84
C SER A 30 -15.00 -14.02 17.47
N GLU A 31 -15.26 -12.93 18.20
CA GLU A 31 -14.60 -11.64 17.97
C GLU A 31 -13.13 -11.69 18.37
N ILE A 32 -12.79 -12.45 19.43
CA ILE A 32 -11.38 -12.73 19.78
C ILE A 32 -10.67 -13.44 18.62
N ALA A 33 -11.31 -14.47 18.04
CA ALA A 33 -10.75 -15.19 16.90
C ALA A 33 -10.54 -14.27 15.68
N ASP A 34 -11.47 -13.37 15.40
CA ASP A 34 -11.36 -12.39 14.32
C ASP A 34 -10.24 -11.37 14.56
N ILE A 35 -10.09 -10.88 15.80
CA ILE A 35 -8.99 -9.98 16.19
C ILE A 35 -7.64 -10.67 15.99
N TYR A 36 -7.49 -11.89 16.49
CA TYR A 36 -6.27 -12.70 16.30
C TYR A 36 -6.02 -13.05 14.82
N GLY A 37 -7.07 -13.31 14.04
CA GLY A 37 -6.97 -13.48 12.59
C GLY A 37 -6.52 -12.20 11.88
N GLY A 38 -6.92 -11.03 12.38
CA GLY A 38 -6.47 -9.73 11.92
C GLY A 38 -4.98 -9.47 12.15
N LEU A 39 -4.39 -10.01 13.23
CA LEU A 39 -2.95 -9.89 13.49
C LEU A 39 -2.11 -10.48 12.34
N TRP A 40 -2.58 -11.55 11.71
CA TRP A 40 -1.88 -12.14 10.57
C TRP A 40 -1.77 -11.17 9.38
N LYS A 41 -2.78 -10.32 9.13
CA LYS A 41 -2.72 -9.26 8.09
C LYS A 41 -1.63 -8.23 8.41
N ILE A 42 -1.44 -7.93 9.69
CA ILE A 42 -0.38 -7.04 10.17
C ILE A 42 0.99 -7.70 9.94
N GLU A 43 1.13 -8.98 10.28
CA GLU A 43 2.37 -9.72 10.03
C GLU A 43 2.71 -9.87 8.55
N GLU A 44 1.72 -10.14 7.70
CA GLU A 44 1.88 -10.19 6.25
C GLU A 44 2.36 -8.84 5.71
N THR A 45 1.75 -7.75 6.18
CA THR A 45 2.17 -6.39 5.86
C THR A 45 3.63 -6.16 6.24
N PHE A 46 4.04 -6.52 7.46
CA PHE A 46 5.44 -6.43 7.87
C PHE A 46 6.38 -7.36 7.09
N LYS A 47 5.91 -8.52 6.62
CA LYS A 47 6.69 -9.40 5.73
C LYS A 47 6.92 -8.74 4.38
N VAL A 48 5.87 -8.25 3.72
CA VAL A 48 5.98 -7.51 2.44
C VAL A 48 6.98 -6.35 2.57
N THR A 49 6.97 -5.64 3.70
CA THR A 49 7.91 -4.54 3.90
C THR A 49 9.33 -4.97 4.30
N LYS A 50 9.51 -6.15 4.91
CA LYS A 50 10.83 -6.67 5.34
C LYS A 50 11.55 -7.49 4.26
N THR A 51 10.83 -8.23 3.42
CA THR A 51 11.38 -9.08 2.35
C THR A 51 11.08 -8.59 0.93
N GLY A 52 10.21 -7.59 0.76
CA GLY A 52 9.92 -6.95 -0.53
C GLY A 52 10.71 -5.67 -0.79
N MET A 53 10.32 -4.94 -1.83
CA MET A 53 11.01 -3.74 -2.35
C MET A 53 11.25 -2.65 -1.30
N LEU A 54 10.39 -2.56 -0.28
CA LEU A 54 10.40 -1.48 0.72
C LEU A 54 11.45 -1.62 1.84
N SER A 55 12.25 -2.71 1.88
CA SER A 55 13.46 -2.86 2.72
C SER A 55 13.45 -2.07 4.05
N LEU A 56 12.48 -2.36 4.93
CA LEU A 56 12.30 -1.63 6.20
C LEU A 56 13.48 -1.76 7.16
N ARG A 57 14.37 -2.77 6.99
CA ARG A 57 15.60 -2.86 7.78
C ARG A 57 16.58 -1.81 7.26
N PRO A 58 16.90 -0.77 8.05
CA PRO A 58 17.92 0.19 7.65
C PRO A 58 19.28 -0.52 7.75
N VAL A 59 19.79 -1.04 6.63
CA VAL A 59 21.07 -1.76 6.64
C VAL A 59 22.27 -0.79 6.76
N PHE A 60 22.08 0.48 6.37
CA PHE A 60 23.19 1.43 6.18
C PHE A 60 23.00 2.81 6.84
N HIS A 61 22.10 2.94 7.84
CA HIS A 61 21.84 4.22 8.51
C HIS A 61 22.05 4.12 10.02
N SER A 62 23.05 4.84 10.54
CA SER A 62 23.37 4.91 11.98
C SER A 62 22.76 6.12 12.69
N ARG A 63 22.48 7.22 11.97
CA ARG A 63 21.90 8.45 12.54
C ARG A 63 20.39 8.30 12.71
N GLN A 64 19.87 8.60 13.90
CA GLN A 64 18.44 8.49 14.23
C GLN A 64 17.52 9.22 13.23
N ASP A 65 17.89 10.43 12.79
CA ASP A 65 17.06 11.18 11.83
C ASP A 65 16.92 10.46 10.49
N ARG A 66 17.99 9.80 10.01
CA ARG A 66 17.97 9.06 8.74
C ARG A 66 17.13 7.80 8.86
N ILE A 67 17.19 7.13 10.01
CA ILE A 67 16.34 5.97 10.30
C ILE A 67 14.87 6.38 10.31
N ARG A 68 14.52 7.51 10.97
CA ARG A 68 13.14 8.02 11.02
C ARG A 68 12.63 8.39 9.63
N ALA A 69 13.44 9.07 8.81
CA ALA A 69 13.07 9.44 7.45
C ALA A 69 12.88 8.20 6.55
N HIS A 70 13.78 7.22 6.61
CA HIS A 70 13.65 5.95 5.88
C HIS A 70 12.35 5.23 6.27
N PHE A 71 12.13 5.07 7.58
CA PHE A 71 10.91 4.43 8.09
C PHE A 71 9.64 5.12 7.59
N LEU A 72 9.61 6.46 7.61
CA LEU A 72 8.47 7.23 7.13
C LEU A 72 8.21 6.99 5.63
N ILE A 73 9.25 7.03 4.79
CA ILE A 73 9.11 6.80 3.34
C ILE A 73 8.63 5.37 3.06
N CYS A 74 9.15 4.38 3.78
CA CYS A 74 8.69 2.99 3.68
C CYS A 74 7.22 2.88 4.12
N PHE A 75 6.84 3.53 5.22
CA PHE A 75 5.46 3.50 5.69
C PHE A 75 4.49 4.13 4.69
N ILE A 76 4.81 5.30 4.13
CA ILE A 76 3.99 5.95 3.10
C ILE A 76 3.87 5.05 1.87
N SER A 77 4.99 4.50 1.39
CA SER A 77 4.99 3.58 0.25
C SER A 77 4.09 2.36 0.48
N LEU A 78 4.11 1.81 1.70
CA LEU A 78 3.29 0.67 2.09
C LEU A 78 1.80 1.02 2.12
N VAL A 79 1.46 2.20 2.65
CA VAL A 79 0.07 2.68 2.65
C VAL A 79 -0.43 2.84 1.22
N LEU A 80 0.38 3.43 0.32
CA LEU A 80 0.01 3.57 -1.08
C LEU A 80 -0.20 2.22 -1.77
N GLU A 81 0.68 1.26 -1.51
CA GLU A 81 0.54 -0.11 -2.03
C GLU A 81 -0.74 -0.78 -1.53
N ARG A 82 -1.04 -0.68 -0.23
CA ARG A 82 -2.25 -1.26 0.37
C ARG A 82 -3.53 -0.59 -0.14
N LEU A 83 -3.50 0.72 -0.37
CA LEU A 83 -4.62 1.43 -1.00
C LEU A 83 -4.84 0.95 -2.43
N LEU A 84 -3.76 0.75 -3.19
CA LEU A 84 -3.85 0.23 -4.56
C LEU A 84 -4.41 -1.20 -4.58
N GLU A 85 -3.93 -2.09 -3.70
CA GLU A 85 -4.47 -3.44 -3.56
C GLU A 85 -5.97 -3.43 -3.20
N LEU A 86 -6.37 -2.53 -2.29
CA LEU A 86 -7.77 -2.35 -1.90
C LEU A 86 -8.63 -1.91 -3.09
N GLN A 87 -8.19 -0.91 -3.86
CA GLN A 87 -8.91 -0.44 -5.04
C GLN A 87 -8.99 -1.49 -6.16
N LEU A 88 -8.00 -2.37 -6.25
CA LEU A 88 -8.00 -3.52 -7.16
C LEU A 88 -8.85 -4.70 -6.63
N GLY A 89 -9.43 -4.58 -5.44
CA GLY A 89 -10.25 -5.60 -4.82
C GLY A 89 -9.47 -6.85 -4.41
N TRP A 90 -8.19 -6.70 -4.03
CA TRP A 90 -7.32 -7.80 -3.58
C TRP A 90 -7.12 -8.93 -4.59
N LYS A 91 -7.33 -8.65 -5.89
CA LYS A 91 -7.20 -9.64 -6.98
C LYS A 91 -5.77 -10.06 -7.28
N TYR A 92 -4.80 -9.19 -7.00
CA TYR A 92 -3.39 -9.39 -7.29
C TYR A 92 -2.57 -9.24 -6.02
N SER A 93 -1.48 -9.99 -5.92
CA SER A 93 -0.52 -9.83 -4.81
C SER A 93 0.27 -8.52 -4.96
N ALA A 94 0.61 -7.88 -3.84
CA ALA A 94 1.59 -6.80 -3.74
C ALA A 94 2.80 -7.00 -4.67
N LYS A 95 3.43 -8.18 -4.61
CA LYS A 95 4.61 -8.50 -5.43
C LYS A 95 4.33 -8.43 -6.94
N SER A 96 3.18 -8.95 -7.38
CA SER A 96 2.79 -8.92 -8.80
C SER A 96 2.55 -7.49 -9.27
N ILE A 97 1.87 -6.68 -8.46
CA ILE A 97 1.64 -5.25 -8.74
C ILE A 97 2.98 -4.51 -8.86
N GLN A 98 3.88 -4.70 -7.90
CA GLN A 98 5.23 -4.11 -7.93
C GLN A 98 6.01 -4.52 -9.18
N GLN A 99 5.98 -5.80 -9.55
CA GLN A 99 6.68 -6.30 -10.74
C GLN A 99 6.10 -5.71 -12.03
N SER A 100 4.79 -5.65 -12.17
CA SER A 100 4.13 -5.07 -13.34
C SER A 100 4.42 -3.58 -13.47
N LEU A 101 4.30 -2.81 -12.38
CA LEU A 101 4.59 -1.38 -12.37
C LEU A 101 6.07 -1.07 -12.60
N SER A 102 6.99 -1.84 -12.04
CA SER A 102 8.44 -1.64 -12.26
C SER A 102 8.88 -1.91 -13.70
N ARG A 103 8.14 -2.77 -14.42
CA ARG A 103 8.38 -3.05 -15.84
C ARG A 103 7.68 -2.06 -16.77
N PHE A 104 6.62 -1.39 -16.30
CA PHE A 104 5.86 -0.42 -17.07
C PHE A 104 6.74 0.76 -17.48
N ASN A 105 7.03 0.86 -18.77
CA ASN A 105 7.88 1.91 -19.32
C ASN A 105 7.39 2.37 -20.70
N ALA A 106 7.75 3.60 -21.04
CA ALA A 106 7.53 4.18 -22.35
C ALA A 106 8.84 4.76 -22.89
N VAL A 107 9.09 4.57 -24.19
CA VAL A 107 10.30 5.00 -24.88
C VAL A 107 9.94 6.07 -25.90
N GLN A 108 10.66 7.19 -25.91
CA GLN A 108 10.49 8.21 -26.95
C GLN A 108 11.07 7.71 -28.26
N LEU A 109 10.29 7.81 -29.34
CA LEU A 109 10.76 7.47 -30.68
C LEU A 109 11.66 8.59 -31.20
N ALA A 110 12.80 8.21 -31.81
CA ALA A 110 13.87 9.12 -32.20
C ALA A 110 13.36 10.36 -32.96
N ASN A 111 13.79 11.53 -32.50
CA ASN A 111 13.47 12.85 -33.10
C ASN A 111 11.97 13.12 -33.29
N SER A 112 11.10 12.51 -32.47
CA SER A 112 9.66 12.68 -32.56
C SER A 112 9.04 13.04 -31.21
N ASN A 113 7.85 13.64 -31.24
CA ASN A 113 7.02 13.90 -30.05
C ASN A 113 6.17 12.68 -29.67
N ILE A 114 6.55 11.48 -30.11
CA ILE A 114 5.80 10.24 -29.92
C ILE A 114 6.53 9.35 -28.91
N TYR A 115 5.78 8.83 -27.96
CA TYR A 115 6.22 7.88 -26.95
C TYR A 115 5.54 6.55 -27.21
N GLN A 116 6.31 5.48 -27.28
CA GLN A 116 5.81 4.12 -27.40
C GLN A 116 5.80 3.45 -26.03
N VAL A 117 4.66 2.95 -25.60
CA VAL A 117 4.56 2.10 -24.40
C VAL A 117 5.20 0.74 -24.73
N ALA A 118 6.27 0.39 -24.02
CA ALA A 118 7.10 -0.78 -24.33
C ALA A 118 6.69 -2.03 -23.54
N TYR A 119 6.11 -1.85 -22.34
CA TYR A 119 5.54 -2.92 -21.54
C TYR A 119 4.10 -2.60 -21.15
N TYR A 120 3.21 -3.58 -21.31
CA TYR A 120 1.81 -3.48 -20.91
C TYR A 120 1.29 -4.89 -20.60
N ASP A 121 0.66 -5.06 -19.44
CA ASP A 121 0.07 -6.34 -19.03
C ASP A 121 -1.33 -6.14 -18.44
N VAL A 122 -1.99 -7.25 -18.12
CA VAL A 122 -3.35 -7.25 -17.53
C VAL A 122 -3.43 -6.54 -16.18
N ILE A 123 -2.34 -6.52 -15.42
CA ILE A 123 -2.29 -5.86 -14.11
C ILE A 123 -2.22 -4.34 -14.32
N VAL A 124 -1.36 -3.87 -15.23
CA VAL A 124 -1.27 -2.47 -15.65
C VAL A 124 -2.61 -1.98 -16.20
N ASP A 125 -3.27 -2.75 -17.07
CA ASP A 125 -4.62 -2.41 -17.56
C ASP A 125 -5.61 -2.24 -16.41
N SER A 126 -5.62 -3.18 -15.46
CA SER A 126 -6.51 -3.10 -14.30
C SER A 126 -6.23 -1.86 -13.44
N ILE A 127 -4.96 -1.53 -13.21
CA ILE A 127 -4.53 -0.36 -12.45
C ILE A 127 -4.95 0.92 -13.15
N LEU A 128 -4.67 1.04 -14.46
CA LEU A 128 -4.99 2.22 -15.25
C LEU A 128 -6.50 2.48 -15.29
N LYS A 129 -7.32 1.43 -15.44
CA LYS A 129 -8.79 1.53 -15.38
C LYS A 129 -9.28 1.94 -13.99
N THR A 130 -8.74 1.35 -12.94
CA THR A 130 -9.11 1.68 -11.56
C THR A 130 -8.76 3.12 -11.19
N LEU A 131 -7.67 3.66 -11.74
CA LEU A 131 -7.22 5.03 -11.51
C LEU A 131 -7.78 6.04 -12.53
N ASP A 132 -8.63 5.60 -13.47
CA ASP A 132 -9.17 6.40 -14.57
C ASP A 132 -8.10 7.11 -15.42
N ILE A 133 -7.02 6.39 -15.74
CA ILE A 133 -5.89 6.92 -16.53
C ILE A 133 -5.82 6.22 -17.89
N ASP A 134 -6.08 6.94 -18.98
CA ASP A 134 -6.01 6.38 -20.33
C ASP A 134 -4.58 6.42 -20.91
N ILE A 135 -3.78 5.39 -20.61
CA ILE A 135 -2.46 5.12 -21.22
C ILE A 135 -2.48 3.81 -22.03
N SER A 136 -3.67 3.37 -22.44
CA SER A 136 -3.86 2.09 -23.15
C SER A 136 -3.25 2.05 -24.56
N ARG A 137 -2.98 3.23 -25.14
CA ARG A 137 -2.51 3.37 -26.51
C ARG A 137 -1.02 3.04 -26.61
N LYS A 138 -0.68 2.18 -27.58
CA LYS A 138 0.71 1.80 -27.88
C LYS A 138 1.60 3.01 -28.19
N PHE A 139 1.04 4.05 -28.82
CA PHE A 139 1.74 5.29 -29.15
C PHE A 139 0.97 6.47 -28.57
N LEU A 140 1.70 7.37 -27.89
CA LEU A 140 1.17 8.56 -27.25
C LEU A 140 1.93 9.78 -27.74
N GLN A 141 1.23 10.84 -28.10
CA GLN A 141 1.91 12.12 -28.36
C GLN A 141 2.26 12.81 -27.05
N GLN A 142 3.27 13.67 -27.08
CA GLN A 142 3.61 14.51 -25.93
C GLN A 142 2.42 15.38 -25.48
N SER A 143 1.57 15.81 -26.41
CA SER A 143 0.31 16.52 -26.12
C SER A 143 -0.68 15.64 -25.34
N ASP A 144 -0.81 14.36 -25.69
CA ASP A 144 -1.64 13.39 -24.96
C ASP A 144 -1.13 13.20 -23.54
N ILE A 145 0.19 13.01 -23.35
CA ILE A 145 0.81 12.86 -22.03
C ILE A 145 0.57 14.12 -21.18
N ARG A 146 0.73 15.32 -21.76
CA ARG A 146 0.43 16.58 -21.08
C ARG A 146 -1.04 16.70 -20.69
N ARG A 147 -1.96 16.25 -21.56
CA ARG A 147 -3.40 16.22 -21.26
C ARG A 147 -3.70 15.29 -20.09
N ILE A 148 -3.16 14.06 -20.10
CA ILE A 148 -3.32 13.06 -19.04
C ILE A 148 -2.78 13.63 -17.71
N LEU A 149 -1.58 14.22 -17.72
CA LEU A 149 -1.01 14.88 -16.53
C LEU A 149 -1.82 16.11 -16.06
N GLY A 150 -2.54 16.77 -16.97
CA GLY A 150 -3.43 17.87 -16.62
C GLY A 150 -4.72 17.39 -15.95
N GLN A 151 -5.27 16.26 -16.40
CA GLN A 151 -6.46 15.63 -15.83
C GLN A 151 -6.20 15.16 -14.39
N THR A 152 -5.03 14.58 -14.11
CA THR A 152 -4.68 14.13 -12.74
C THR A 152 -4.47 15.28 -11.75
N LYS A 153 -4.20 16.50 -12.23
CA LYS A 153 -4.04 17.71 -11.39
C LYS A 153 -5.36 18.40 -11.07
N LYS A 154 -6.36 18.24 -11.93
CA LYS A 154 -7.72 18.70 -11.65
C LYS A 154 -8.33 17.71 -10.67
N LYS A 155 -8.23 18.01 -9.38
CA LYS A 155 -9.14 17.42 -8.41
C LYS A 155 -10.37 18.29 -8.33
N ASP A 156 -11.50 17.68 -8.65
CA ASP A 156 -12.81 18.07 -8.17
C ASP A 156 -12.73 18.03 -6.63
N TYR A 157 -12.54 19.19 -6.03
CA TYR A 157 -12.98 19.41 -4.65
C TYR A 157 -14.45 19.83 -4.73
N GLU A 158 -15.30 18.90 -5.14
CA GLU A 158 -16.74 18.99 -4.92
C GLU A 158 -17.11 17.77 -4.05
N ASP A 159 -17.58 18.13 -2.84
CA ASP A 159 -18.11 17.34 -1.71
C ASP A 159 -17.18 16.47 -0.85
#